data_AF-A0A2Z4PQY5-F1
#
_entry.id   AF-A0A2Z4PQY5-F1
#
_cell.length_a   1.000
_cell.length_b   1.000
_cell.length_c   1.000
_cell.angle_alpha   90.00
_cell.angle_beta   90.00
_cell.angle_gamma   90.00
#
_symmetry.space_group_name_H-M   'P 1'
#
loop_
_entity.id
_entity.type
_entity.pdbx_description
1 polymer ?
#
loop_
_entity_poly.entity_id
_entity_poly.type
_entity_poly.pdbx_seq_one_letter_code
_entity_poly.pdbx_strand_id
1 'polypeptide(L)'
;MEVIQRYWMLELIAFWEGQINTKPLMNALGLTRQSVSHLLKQYQADFPNSLDYDATRKAYQITDHFKPHYIDQTVDEYFSWLHFGNIPTFPEEPAQRTQYRIDPLPRYVSPQVMRPLLKAVKSKTAVDCEYLSVASSNPQGRLLYPHSFVKAANRWHVRAYCALRDEYLDFVLSRFHHVEYDGDVTKNTMDQDELWNTQITLILAPDTRLTDKQKSVLENDYGMENGQLHIIIRAALVKYTLDDLQIKTKMLEANPQAQQLVCVNYADIKQWLFD
;
A
#
# COMPACT_ATOMS: atom_id res chain seq x y z
N MET A 1 -5.57 19.65 17.70
CA MET A 1 -6.21 18.44 17.16
C MET A 1 -7.56 18.25 17.81
N GLU A 2 -8.59 18.28 16.98
CA GLU A 2 -10.01 18.22 17.34
C GLU A 2 -10.40 16.84 17.88
N VAL A 3 -11.56 16.74 18.53
CA VAL A 3 -12.08 15.46 19.07
C VAL A 3 -12.32 14.47 17.93
N ILE A 4 -12.87 14.93 16.81
CA ILE A 4 -13.14 14.10 15.63
C ILE A 4 -11.87 13.45 15.05
N GLN A 5 -10.75 14.19 15.01
CA GLN A 5 -9.46 13.66 14.55
C GLN A 5 -8.89 12.61 15.51
N ARG A 6 -9.17 12.72 16.81
CA ARG A 6 -8.76 11.72 17.81
C ARG A 6 -9.58 10.44 17.68
N TYR A 7 -10.88 10.56 17.44
CA TYR A 7 -11.76 9.40 17.17
C TYR A 7 -11.39 8.74 15.85
N TRP A 8 -11.13 9.52 14.80
CA TRP A 8 -10.59 9.03 13.54
C TRP A 8 -9.33 8.19 13.74
N MET A 9 -8.33 8.69 14.47
CA MET A 9 -7.09 7.94 14.72
C MET A 9 -7.33 6.63 15.48
N LEU A 10 -8.20 6.68 16.49
CA LEU A 10 -8.57 5.52 17.28
C LEU A 10 -9.21 4.46 16.40
N GLU A 11 -10.20 4.85 15.59
CA GLU A 11 -10.88 3.93 14.68
C GLU A 11 -9.94 3.39 13.62
N LEU A 12 -9.07 4.22 13.05
CA LEU A 12 -8.13 3.83 12.01
C LEU A 12 -7.20 2.72 12.50
N ILE A 13 -6.57 2.91 13.65
CA ILE A 13 -5.66 1.90 14.20
C ILE A 13 -6.44 0.67 14.68
N ALA A 14 -7.55 0.85 15.39
CA ALA A 14 -8.34 -0.28 15.90
C ALA A 14 -8.89 -1.16 14.75
N PHE A 15 -9.38 -0.54 13.67
CA PHE A 15 -9.93 -1.25 12.51
C PHE A 15 -8.86 -2.05 11.78
N TRP A 16 -7.71 -1.45 11.47
CA TRP A 16 -6.66 -2.07 10.66
C TRP A 16 -5.71 -2.97 11.45
N GLU A 17 -5.48 -2.70 12.74
CA GLU A 17 -4.64 -3.55 13.59
C GLU A 17 -5.45 -4.56 14.43
N GLY A 18 -6.78 -4.46 14.42
CA GLY A 18 -7.71 -5.34 15.15
C GLY A 18 -7.77 -5.08 16.66
N GLN A 19 -6.91 -4.20 17.16
CA GLN A 19 -6.85 -3.83 18.57
C GLN A 19 -6.21 -2.45 18.71
N ILE A 20 -6.43 -1.82 19.85
CA ILE A 20 -5.81 -0.54 20.18
C ILE A 20 -5.32 -0.54 21.63
N ASN A 21 -4.11 -0.05 21.84
CA ASN A 21 -3.58 0.20 23.17
C ASN A 21 -3.11 1.65 23.28
N THR A 22 -2.78 2.08 24.50
CA THR A 22 -2.46 3.49 24.76
C THR A 22 -1.19 3.94 24.05
N LYS A 23 -0.21 3.06 23.80
CA LYS A 23 1.09 3.44 23.25
C LYS A 23 1.03 3.91 21.79
N PRO A 24 0.41 3.18 20.82
CA PRO A 24 0.20 3.67 19.47
C PRO A 24 -0.53 5.00 19.44
N LEU A 25 -1.58 5.18 20.23
CA LEU A 25 -2.33 6.45 20.27
C LEU A 25 -1.51 7.60 20.85
N MET A 26 -0.73 7.35 21.91
CA MET A 26 0.17 8.37 22.46
C MET A 26 1.18 8.83 21.41
N ASN A 27 1.80 7.87 20.70
CA ASN A 27 2.77 8.15 19.66
C ASN A 27 2.14 8.88 18.46
N ALA A 28 0.96 8.43 18.03
CA ALA A 28 0.26 8.98 16.87
C ALA A 28 -0.29 10.39 17.12
N LEU A 29 -0.74 10.66 18.35
CA LEU A 29 -1.45 11.90 18.70
C LEU A 29 -0.60 12.90 19.49
N GLY A 30 0.59 12.51 19.94
CA GLY A 30 1.43 13.33 20.83
C GLY A 30 0.78 13.61 22.20
N LEU A 31 -0.10 12.71 22.66
CA LEU A 31 -0.87 12.88 23.90
C LEU A 31 -0.27 12.11 25.08
N THR A 32 -0.58 12.56 26.30
CA THR A 32 -0.21 11.85 27.52
C THR A 32 -1.04 10.56 27.69
N ARG A 33 -0.54 9.62 28.50
CA ARG A 33 -1.27 8.38 28.82
C ARG A 33 -2.65 8.67 29.43
N GLN A 34 -2.76 9.67 30.31
CA GLN A 34 -4.02 10.04 30.94
C GLN A 34 -5.02 10.54 29.89
N SER A 35 -4.60 11.42 28.99
CA SER A 35 -5.44 11.93 27.91
C SER A 35 -5.92 10.83 26.97
N VAL A 36 -5.06 9.89 26.59
CA VAL A 36 -5.43 8.73 25.76
C VAL A 36 -6.37 7.78 26.50
N SER A 37 -6.15 7.55 27.80
CA SER A 37 -7.04 6.71 28.60
C SER A 37 -8.43 7.33 28.73
N HIS A 38 -8.50 8.66 28.87
CA HIS A 38 -9.76 9.39 28.85
C HIS A 38 -10.46 9.30 27.48
N LEU A 39 -9.71 9.46 26.39
CA LEU A 39 -10.22 9.31 25.02
C LEU A 39 -10.87 7.94 24.79
N LEU A 40 -10.20 6.85 25.19
CA LEU A 40 -10.72 5.48 25.04
C LEU A 40 -12.02 5.28 25.83
N LYS A 41 -12.09 5.80 27.06
CA LYS A 41 -13.31 5.74 27.88
C LYS A 41 -14.45 6.56 27.27
N GLN A 42 -14.13 7.74 26.74
CA GLN A 42 -15.11 8.61 26.09
C GLN A 42 -15.66 7.92 24.83
N TYR A 43 -14.79 7.37 23.98
CA TYR A 43 -15.20 6.63 22.79
C TYR A 43 -16.08 5.42 23.12
N GLN A 44 -15.77 4.65 24.17
CA GLN A 44 -16.62 3.54 24.62
C GLN A 44 -17.98 3.99 25.17
N ALA A 45 -18.06 5.18 25.78
CA ALA A 45 -19.32 5.75 26.25
C ALA A 45 -20.20 6.20 25.08
N ASP A 46 -19.59 6.82 24.06
CA ASP A 46 -20.27 7.31 22.86
C ASP A 46 -20.69 6.15 21.93
N PHE A 47 -19.87 5.09 21.85
CA PHE A 47 -20.11 3.90 21.03
C PHE A 47 -20.00 2.61 21.87
N PRO A 48 -21.05 2.27 22.66
CA PRO A 48 -21.07 1.06 23.46
C PRO A 48 -20.91 -0.21 22.62
N ASN A 49 -20.28 -1.24 23.20
CA ASN A 49 -20.00 -2.54 22.59
C ASN A 49 -19.04 -2.52 21.39
N SER A 50 -18.44 -1.39 21.02
CA SER A 50 -17.46 -1.34 19.92
C SER A 50 -16.10 -1.94 20.29
N LEU A 51 -15.69 -1.82 21.55
CA LEU A 51 -14.38 -2.22 22.04
C LEU A 51 -14.48 -2.94 23.39
N ASP A 52 -13.80 -4.08 23.52
CA ASP A 52 -13.68 -4.83 24.77
C ASP A 52 -12.25 -4.80 25.30
N TYR A 53 -12.09 -4.48 26.58
CA TYR A 53 -10.76 -4.47 27.20
C TYR A 53 -10.32 -5.88 27.57
N ASP A 54 -9.23 -6.35 26.96
CA ASP A 54 -8.57 -7.60 27.30
C ASP A 54 -7.42 -7.32 28.29
N ALA A 55 -7.58 -7.77 29.54
CA ALA A 55 -6.61 -7.58 30.60
C ALA A 55 -5.29 -8.36 30.38
N THR A 56 -5.33 -9.49 29.68
CA THR A 56 -4.15 -10.30 29.36
C THR A 56 -3.32 -9.61 28.28
N ARG A 57 -3.97 -9.13 27.21
CA ARG A 57 -3.30 -8.40 26.11
C ARG A 57 -2.99 -6.94 26.47
N LYS A 58 -3.61 -6.41 27.54
CA LYS A 58 -3.57 -5.01 27.97
C LYS A 58 -3.95 -4.05 26.82
N ALA A 59 -4.94 -4.46 26.03
CA ALA A 59 -5.39 -3.76 24.83
C ALA A 59 -6.91 -3.86 24.70
N TYR A 60 -7.50 -2.88 24.02
CA TYR A 60 -8.91 -2.92 23.63
C TYR A 60 -9.00 -3.67 22.29
N GLN A 61 -9.74 -4.76 22.26
CA GLN A 61 -10.05 -5.52 21.05
C GLN A 61 -11.30 -4.92 20.42
N ILE A 62 -11.35 -4.88 19.09
CA ILE A 62 -12.61 -4.64 18.41
C ILE A 62 -13.55 -5.83 18.61
N THR A 63 -14.84 -5.55 18.68
CA THR A 63 -15.87 -6.59 18.69
C THR A 63 -16.47 -6.77 17.30
N ASP A 64 -17.34 -7.77 17.14
CA ASP A 64 -18.14 -7.94 15.91
C ASP A 64 -19.15 -6.79 15.68
N HIS A 65 -19.36 -5.94 16.69
CA HIS A 65 -20.25 -4.78 16.62
C HIS A 65 -19.51 -3.47 16.33
N PHE A 66 -18.18 -3.50 16.22
CA PHE A 66 -17.39 -2.32 15.86
C PHE A 66 -17.80 -1.78 14.49
N LYS A 67 -18.32 -0.55 14.47
CA LYS A 67 -18.65 0.18 13.25
C LYS A 67 -17.87 1.50 13.26
N PRO A 68 -16.93 1.71 12.32
CA PRO A 68 -16.25 2.99 12.22
C PRO A 68 -17.20 4.09 11.72
N HIS A 69 -17.04 5.30 12.26
CA HIS A 69 -17.83 6.49 11.91
C HIS A 69 -17.00 7.58 11.24
N TYR A 70 -15.68 7.58 11.44
CA TYR A 70 -14.81 8.69 11.07
C TYR A 70 -13.81 8.32 9.97
N ILE A 71 -13.57 7.03 9.73
CA ILE A 71 -12.64 6.52 8.70
C ILE A 71 -13.39 6.11 7.41
N ASP A 72 -12.71 6.21 6.27
CA ASP A 72 -13.24 5.77 4.97
C ASP A 72 -13.03 4.27 4.71
N GLN A 73 -12.29 3.59 5.60
CA GLN A 73 -12.01 2.15 5.58
C GLN A 73 -11.21 1.70 4.34
N THR A 74 -10.45 2.61 3.73
CA THR A 74 -9.52 2.29 2.65
C THR A 74 -8.12 2.02 3.18
N VAL A 75 -7.40 1.13 2.50
CA VAL A 75 -5.97 0.87 2.78
C VAL A 75 -5.13 2.12 2.51
N ASP A 76 -5.60 2.97 1.60
CA ASP A 76 -4.99 4.26 1.28
C ASP A 76 -5.02 5.23 2.45
N GLU A 77 -6.14 5.35 3.15
CA GLU A 77 -6.24 6.18 4.35
C GLU A 77 -5.25 5.73 5.42
N TYR A 78 -5.18 4.42 5.69
CA TYR A 78 -4.25 3.85 6.67
C TYR A 78 -2.78 4.11 6.33
N PHE A 79 -2.36 3.78 5.11
CA PHE A 79 -0.96 3.96 4.73
C PHE A 79 -0.59 5.42 4.46
N SER A 80 -1.53 6.27 4.05
CA SER A 80 -1.33 7.72 3.95
C SER A 80 -0.98 8.32 5.31
N TRP A 81 -1.71 7.92 6.35
CA TRP A 81 -1.35 8.27 7.72
C TRP A 81 0.01 7.68 8.12
N LEU A 82 0.20 6.36 7.95
CA LEU A 82 1.39 5.67 8.44
C LEU A 82 2.70 6.19 7.83
N HIS A 83 2.69 6.56 6.53
CA HIS A 83 3.89 6.99 5.81
C HIS A 83 4.10 8.51 5.83
N PHE A 84 3.02 9.30 5.74
CA PHE A 84 3.12 10.75 5.57
C PHE A 84 2.63 11.55 6.78
N GLY A 85 2.04 10.89 7.78
CA GLY A 85 1.45 11.56 8.94
C GLY A 85 0.17 12.34 8.57
N ASN A 86 -0.46 12.01 7.44
CA ASN A 86 -1.66 12.68 6.98
C ASN A 86 -2.82 12.40 7.95
N ILE A 87 -3.39 13.46 8.53
CA ILE A 87 -4.58 13.42 9.36
C ILE A 87 -5.65 14.22 8.63
N PRO A 88 -6.84 13.65 8.36
CA PRO A 88 -7.91 14.36 7.67
C PRO A 88 -8.37 15.57 8.47
N THR A 89 -8.86 16.56 7.73
CA THR A 89 -9.62 17.68 8.27
C THR A 89 -11.11 17.40 8.07
N PHE A 90 -11.92 17.79 9.06
CA PHE A 90 -13.37 17.59 9.04
C PHE A 90 -14.05 18.96 9.07
N PRO A 91 -14.02 19.73 7.96
CA PRO A 91 -14.61 21.05 7.93
C PRO A 91 -16.14 20.97 8.08
N GLU A 92 -16.71 21.88 8.87
CA GLU A 92 -18.17 21.96 9.10
C GLU A 92 -18.94 22.35 7.82
N GLU A 93 -18.31 23.14 6.95
CA GLU A 93 -18.87 23.57 5.66
C GLU A 93 -17.99 23.06 4.50
N PRO A 94 -18.59 22.58 3.39
CA PRO A 94 -17.83 22.19 2.22
C PRO A 94 -17.10 23.42 1.67
N ALA A 95 -15.77 23.41 1.77
CA ALA A 95 -14.94 24.45 1.17
C ALA A 95 -15.27 24.58 -0.32
N GLN A 96 -15.39 25.81 -0.83
CA GLN A 96 -15.52 26.04 -2.28
C GLN A 96 -14.29 25.46 -2.98
N ARG A 97 -14.48 24.35 -3.69
CA ARG A 97 -13.40 23.66 -4.39
C ARG A 97 -13.22 24.26 -5.77
N THR A 98 -12.08 24.89 -6.01
CA THR A 98 -11.60 25.28 -7.35
C THR A 98 -10.74 24.20 -7.98
N GLN A 99 -10.50 23.11 -7.25
CA GLN A 99 -9.63 22.00 -7.64
C GLN A 99 -10.43 20.69 -7.56
N TYR A 100 -10.41 19.92 -8.64
CA TYR A 100 -11.06 18.62 -8.73
C TYR A 100 -10.01 17.59 -9.10
N ARG A 101 -10.01 16.47 -8.36
CA ARG A 101 -9.15 15.32 -8.64
C ARG A 101 -10.05 14.14 -8.97
N ILE A 102 -9.68 13.37 -9.99
CA ILE A 102 -10.29 12.06 -10.21
C ILE A 102 -9.72 11.14 -9.13
N ASP A 103 -10.56 10.77 -8.17
CA ASP A 103 -10.17 9.77 -7.19
C ASP A 103 -10.19 8.39 -7.85
N PRO A 104 -9.10 7.62 -7.71
CA PRO A 104 -9.03 6.32 -8.34
C PRO A 104 -10.03 5.37 -7.65
N LEU A 105 -10.65 4.46 -8.42
CA LEU A 105 -11.65 3.55 -7.87
C LEU A 105 -11.02 2.67 -6.79
N PRO A 106 -11.52 2.71 -5.53
CA PRO A 106 -10.95 1.92 -4.47
C PRO A 106 -11.23 0.43 -4.72
N ARG A 107 -10.21 -0.41 -4.50
CA ARG A 107 -10.41 -1.85 -4.43
C ARG A 107 -10.55 -2.26 -2.98
N TYR A 108 -11.70 -2.86 -2.65
CA TYR A 108 -11.95 -3.34 -1.30
C TYR A 108 -10.90 -4.37 -0.88
N VAL A 109 -10.35 -4.16 0.32
CA VAL A 109 -9.48 -5.11 1.01
C VAL A 109 -10.07 -5.31 2.40
N SER A 110 -10.35 -6.56 2.74
CA SER A 110 -10.90 -6.89 4.06
C SER A 110 -9.88 -6.57 5.16
N PRO A 111 -10.29 -5.95 6.29
CA PRO A 111 -9.41 -5.79 7.44
C PRO A 111 -8.94 -7.13 8.02
N GLN A 112 -9.69 -8.22 7.81
CA GLN A 112 -9.28 -9.56 8.22
C GLN A 112 -8.09 -10.10 7.41
N VAL A 113 -7.90 -9.62 6.17
CA VAL A 113 -6.70 -9.89 5.37
C VAL A 113 -5.53 -9.02 5.85
N MET A 114 -5.80 -7.73 6.12
CA MET A 114 -4.77 -6.77 6.48
C MET A 114 -4.11 -7.03 7.83
N ARG A 115 -4.89 -7.34 8.88
CA ARG A 115 -4.39 -7.54 10.24
C ARG A 115 -3.27 -8.57 10.36
N PRO A 116 -3.43 -9.83 9.89
CA PRO A 116 -2.37 -10.82 9.97
C PRO A 116 -1.16 -10.42 9.13
N LEU A 117 -1.34 -9.81 7.95
CA LEU A 117 -0.24 -9.31 7.12
C LEU A 117 0.55 -8.20 7.82
N LEU A 118 -0.12 -7.19 8.38
CA LEU A 118 0.52 -6.10 9.13
C LEU A 118 1.33 -6.64 10.29
N LYS A 119 0.74 -7.58 11.05
CA LYS A 119 1.41 -8.23 12.18
C LYS A 119 2.63 -9.02 11.72
N ALA A 120 2.51 -9.78 10.63
CA ALA A 120 3.57 -10.61 10.06
C ALA A 120 4.74 -9.77 9.53
N VAL A 121 4.46 -8.69 8.79
CA VAL A 121 5.48 -7.74 8.31
C VAL A 121 6.21 -7.10 9.49
N LYS A 122 5.47 -6.60 10.49
CA LYS A 122 6.05 -5.96 11.68
C LYS A 122 6.91 -6.92 12.50
N SER A 123 6.51 -8.19 12.58
CA SER A 123 7.18 -9.21 13.38
C SER A 123 8.23 -9.99 12.59
N LYS A 124 8.34 -9.77 11.26
CA LYS A 124 9.19 -10.53 10.32
C LYS A 124 8.90 -12.04 10.36
N THR A 125 7.63 -12.40 10.25
CA THR A 125 7.10 -13.77 10.42
C THR A 125 6.15 -14.15 9.28
N ALA A 126 5.68 -15.39 9.27
CA ALA A 126 4.81 -15.94 8.23
C ALA A 126 3.31 -15.65 8.42
N VAL A 127 2.57 -15.81 7.31
CA VAL A 127 1.12 -16.02 7.26
C VAL A 127 0.81 -17.27 6.45
N ASP A 128 -0.21 -18.01 6.87
CA ASP A 128 -0.88 -19.00 6.03
C ASP A 128 -2.07 -18.32 5.33
N CYS A 129 -2.28 -18.60 4.05
CA CYS A 129 -3.32 -17.93 3.29
C CYS A 129 -3.86 -18.75 2.12
N GLU A 130 -5.10 -18.43 1.75
CA GLU A 130 -5.73 -18.89 0.52
C GLU A 130 -5.70 -17.75 -0.51
N TYR A 131 -4.98 -17.97 -1.61
CA TYR A 131 -4.79 -16.95 -2.64
C TYR A 131 -5.42 -17.34 -3.98
N LEU A 132 -6.22 -16.45 -4.56
CA LEU A 132 -6.76 -16.59 -5.91
C LEU A 132 -5.73 -16.16 -6.95
N SER A 133 -5.07 -17.15 -7.57
CA SER A 133 -4.20 -16.91 -8.72
C SER A 133 -5.03 -16.73 -9.99
N VAL A 134 -4.59 -15.82 -10.87
CA VAL A 134 -5.20 -15.67 -12.20
C VAL A 134 -5.03 -16.94 -13.04
N ALA A 135 -3.99 -17.73 -12.77
CA ALA A 135 -3.68 -18.95 -13.52
C ALA A 135 -4.41 -20.21 -13.02
N SER A 136 -5.05 -20.16 -11.85
CA SER A 136 -5.76 -21.32 -11.28
C SER A 136 -7.08 -20.89 -10.65
N SER A 137 -8.19 -21.45 -11.14
CA SER A 137 -9.54 -21.14 -10.65
C SER A 137 -9.81 -21.60 -9.20
N ASN A 138 -8.90 -22.38 -8.61
CA ASN A 138 -9.02 -22.86 -7.23
C ASN A 138 -8.06 -22.08 -6.31
N PRO A 139 -8.54 -21.56 -5.17
CA PRO A 139 -7.68 -21.05 -4.12
C PRO A 139 -6.66 -22.12 -3.72
N GLN A 140 -5.40 -21.73 -3.61
CA GLN A 140 -4.33 -22.61 -3.18
C GLN A 140 -3.74 -22.08 -1.88
N GLY A 141 -3.65 -22.94 -0.87
CA GLY A 141 -2.98 -22.65 0.40
C GLY A 141 -1.51 -22.31 0.17
N ARG A 142 -1.02 -21.26 0.82
CA ARG A 142 0.34 -20.74 0.67
C ARG A 142 0.86 -20.22 2.01
N LEU A 143 2.03 -20.69 2.39
CA LEU A 143 2.84 -20.04 3.42
C LEU A 143 3.63 -18.90 2.79
N LEU A 144 3.36 -17.68 3.24
CA LEU A 144 4.01 -16.45 2.76
C LEU A 144 4.75 -15.76 3.89
N TYR A 145 5.90 -15.19 3.56
CA TYR A 145 6.70 -14.36 4.47
C TYR A 145 6.72 -12.92 3.96
N PRO A 146 5.71 -12.11 4.33
CA PRO A 146 5.56 -10.76 3.83
C PRO A 146 6.58 -9.80 4.44
N HIS A 147 7.05 -8.83 3.66
CA HIS A 147 7.99 -7.83 4.16
C HIS A 147 7.69 -6.39 3.76
N SER A 148 6.98 -6.12 2.66
CA SER A 148 6.72 -4.74 2.22
C SER A 148 5.37 -4.60 1.54
N PHE A 149 4.66 -3.51 1.82
CA PHE A 149 3.44 -3.14 1.10
C PHE A 149 3.78 -2.13 0.01
N VAL A 150 3.16 -2.29 -1.16
CA VAL A 150 3.41 -1.45 -2.34
C VAL A 150 2.09 -1.05 -2.96
N LYS A 151 1.90 0.24 -3.24
CA LYS A 151 0.82 0.73 -4.09
C LYS A 151 1.33 0.89 -5.51
N ALA A 152 0.75 0.16 -6.45
CA ALA A 152 1.11 0.17 -7.87
C ALA A 152 -0.14 -0.03 -8.73
N ALA A 153 -0.29 0.69 -9.84
CA ALA A 153 -1.42 0.55 -10.76
C ALA A 153 -2.79 0.55 -10.06
N ASN A 154 -2.96 1.46 -9.10
CA ASN A 154 -4.13 1.59 -8.24
C ASN A 154 -4.53 0.26 -7.52
N ARG A 155 -3.54 -0.53 -7.13
CA ARG A 155 -3.69 -1.75 -6.33
C ARG A 155 -2.68 -1.76 -5.22
N TRP A 156 -3.09 -2.25 -4.06
CA TRP A 156 -2.17 -2.58 -2.99
C TRP A 156 -1.68 -4.01 -3.14
N HIS A 157 -0.38 -4.17 -3.00
CA HIS A 157 0.35 -5.42 -3.02
C HIS A 157 1.07 -5.61 -1.69
N VAL A 158 1.25 -6.85 -1.29
CA VAL A 158 2.29 -7.22 -0.32
C VAL A 158 3.34 -8.04 -1.04
N ARG A 159 4.60 -7.61 -0.94
CA ARG A 159 5.75 -8.37 -1.39
C ARG A 159 6.16 -9.37 -0.32
N ALA A 160 6.29 -10.63 -0.71
CA ALA A 160 6.53 -11.73 0.19
C ALA A 160 7.36 -12.82 -0.47
N TYR A 161 8.19 -13.50 0.32
CA TYR A 161 8.73 -14.80 -0.09
C TYR A 161 7.63 -15.86 0.00
N CYS A 162 7.43 -16.61 -1.09
CA CYS A 162 6.42 -17.65 -1.20
C CYS A 162 7.06 -19.03 -1.09
N ALA A 163 6.84 -19.74 0.02
CA ALA A 163 7.44 -21.06 0.26
C ALA A 163 7.10 -22.10 -0.82
N LEU A 164 5.90 -21.98 -1.41
CA LEU A 164 5.46 -22.87 -2.49
C LEU A 164 6.23 -22.64 -3.80
N ARG A 165 6.68 -21.42 -4.06
CA ARG A 165 7.39 -21.04 -5.30
C ARG A 165 8.89 -20.90 -5.12
N ASP A 166 9.37 -20.86 -3.88
CA ASP A 166 10.77 -20.59 -3.53
C ASP A 166 11.27 -19.23 -4.06
N GLU A 167 10.37 -18.24 -4.13
CA GLU A 167 10.64 -16.95 -4.79
C GLU A 167 9.93 -15.79 -4.07
N TYR A 168 10.49 -14.57 -4.24
CA TYR A 168 9.86 -13.32 -3.80
C TYR A 168 8.89 -12.79 -4.86
N LEU A 169 7.62 -12.67 -4.47
CA LEU A 169 6.53 -12.30 -5.37
C LEU A 169 5.63 -11.22 -4.75
N ASP A 170 4.91 -10.51 -5.61
CA ASP A 170 3.96 -9.47 -5.21
C ASP A 170 2.52 -9.99 -5.26
N PHE A 171 1.85 -9.96 -4.11
CA PHE A 171 0.49 -10.46 -3.95
C PHE A 171 -0.49 -9.31 -3.80
N VAL A 172 -1.41 -9.16 -4.76
CA VAL A 172 -2.52 -8.20 -4.68
C VAL A 172 -3.40 -8.49 -3.48
N LEU A 173 -3.61 -7.51 -2.60
CA LEU A 173 -4.33 -7.69 -1.33
C LEU A 173 -5.80 -8.10 -1.51
N SER A 174 -6.46 -7.60 -2.55
CA SER A 174 -7.87 -7.93 -2.84
C SER A 174 -8.10 -9.35 -3.37
N ARG A 175 -7.03 -10.15 -3.58
CA ARG A 175 -7.13 -11.54 -4.06
C ARG A 175 -6.93 -12.58 -2.96
N PHE A 176 -6.64 -12.15 -1.73
CA PHE A 176 -6.65 -13.05 -0.58
C PHE A 176 -8.10 -13.36 -0.22
N HIS A 177 -8.41 -14.65 -0.15
CA HIS A 177 -9.70 -15.12 0.33
C HIS A 177 -9.68 -15.22 1.86
N HIS A 178 -8.61 -15.83 2.39
CA HIS A 178 -8.37 -16.01 3.81
C HIS A 178 -6.88 -15.82 4.13
N VAL A 179 -6.58 -15.25 5.30
CA VAL A 179 -5.21 -15.09 5.81
C VAL A 179 -5.21 -15.31 7.31
N GLU A 180 -4.32 -16.16 7.78
CA GLU A 180 -4.09 -16.40 9.20
C GLU A 180 -2.65 -16.05 9.56
N TYR A 181 -2.48 -15.47 10.75
CA TYR A 181 -1.17 -15.24 11.29
C TYR A 181 -0.59 -16.57 11.77
N ASP A 182 0.46 -17.02 11.11
CA ASP A 182 1.17 -18.25 11.47
C ASP A 182 2.27 -17.95 12.51
N GLY A 183 3.11 -16.95 12.23
CA GLY A 183 4.11 -16.47 13.17
C GLY A 183 5.47 -17.16 13.09
N ASP A 184 5.65 -18.13 12.19
CA ASP A 184 6.96 -18.73 11.98
C ASP A 184 7.98 -17.73 11.45
N VAL A 185 9.18 -17.79 12.00
CA VAL A 185 10.31 -16.97 11.57
C VAL A 185 10.94 -17.56 10.32
N THR A 186 11.51 -16.68 9.48
CA THR A 186 12.24 -17.12 8.30
C THR A 186 13.58 -16.41 8.17
N LYS A 187 14.50 -17.07 7.46
CA LYS A 187 15.71 -16.44 6.93
C LYS A 187 15.45 -15.63 5.66
N ASN A 188 14.30 -15.81 5.00
CA ASN A 188 13.94 -15.14 3.75
C ASN A 188 13.26 -13.79 4.07
N THR A 189 14.04 -12.85 4.60
CA THR A 189 13.55 -11.52 4.96
C THR A 189 13.67 -10.55 3.79
N MET A 190 13.28 -9.29 3.98
CA MET A 190 13.51 -8.23 3.00
C MET A 190 14.97 -8.15 2.54
N ASP A 191 15.93 -8.42 3.43
CA ASP A 191 17.37 -8.27 3.13
C ASP A 191 17.88 -9.37 2.17
N GLN A 192 17.14 -10.46 2.02
CA GLN A 192 17.46 -11.58 1.12
C GLN A 192 16.74 -11.47 -0.23
N ASP A 193 15.89 -10.45 -0.41
CA ASP A 193 15.22 -10.19 -1.69
C ASP A 193 16.13 -9.38 -2.61
N GLU A 194 16.85 -10.08 -3.50
CA GLU A 194 17.81 -9.44 -4.42
C GLU A 194 17.13 -8.40 -5.32
N LEU A 195 15.93 -8.69 -5.83
CA LEU A 195 15.18 -7.77 -6.70
C LEU A 195 14.72 -6.52 -5.95
N TRP A 196 14.35 -6.68 -4.68
CA TRP A 196 13.98 -5.55 -3.84
C TRP A 196 15.18 -4.67 -3.52
N ASN A 197 16.34 -5.25 -3.21
CA ASN A 197 17.54 -4.51 -2.79
C ASN A 197 18.38 -3.97 -3.95
N THR A 198 18.15 -4.45 -5.18
CA THR A 198 18.79 -3.92 -6.37
C THR A 198 18.11 -2.61 -6.81
N GLN A 199 18.88 -1.53 -6.88
CA GLN A 199 18.46 -0.28 -7.50
C GLN A 199 18.88 -0.24 -8.96
N ILE A 200 17.99 0.23 -9.83
CA ILE A 200 18.25 0.41 -11.26
C ILE A 200 17.86 1.84 -11.67
N THR A 201 18.53 2.36 -12.69
CA THR A 201 18.13 3.61 -13.35
C THR A 201 17.27 3.26 -14.54
N LEU A 202 15.98 3.62 -14.48
CA LEU A 202 15.08 3.58 -15.63
C LEU A 202 15.27 4.86 -16.45
N ILE A 203 15.65 4.72 -17.73
CA ILE A 203 15.87 5.84 -18.63
C ILE A 203 14.71 5.89 -19.63
N LEU A 204 13.96 7.00 -19.58
CA LEU A 204 12.83 7.27 -20.46
C LEU A 204 13.14 8.44 -21.38
N ALA A 205 12.62 8.41 -22.60
CA ALA A 205 12.72 9.50 -23.55
C ALA A 205 11.41 9.62 -24.36
N PRO A 206 11.15 10.75 -25.02
CA PRO A 206 10.05 10.85 -25.96
C PRO A 206 10.18 9.81 -27.08
N ASP A 207 9.04 9.30 -27.56
CA ASP A 207 9.02 8.36 -28.68
C ASP A 207 9.69 8.97 -29.91
N THR A 208 10.68 8.24 -30.46
CA THR A 208 11.51 8.71 -31.59
C THR A 208 10.70 9.06 -32.84
N ARG A 209 9.50 8.46 -32.99
CA ARG A 209 8.58 8.67 -34.12
C ARG A 209 7.82 10.00 -34.03
N LEU A 210 7.89 10.69 -32.90
CA LEU A 210 7.30 12.03 -32.73
C LEU A 210 8.13 13.10 -33.45
N THR A 211 7.46 14.18 -33.84
CA THR A 211 8.13 15.38 -34.36
C THR A 211 8.93 16.09 -33.26
N ASP A 212 9.95 16.87 -33.63
CA ASP A 212 10.79 17.58 -32.65
C ASP A 212 9.99 18.52 -31.74
N LYS A 213 8.93 19.14 -32.28
CA LYS A 213 8.01 19.96 -31.49
C LYS A 213 7.29 19.16 -30.42
N GLN A 214 6.81 17.96 -30.76
CA GLN A 214 6.14 17.07 -29.79
C GLN A 214 7.10 16.53 -28.74
N LYS A 215 8.33 16.19 -29.14
CA LYS A 215 9.37 15.76 -28.20
C LYS A 215 9.70 16.86 -27.20
N SER A 216 9.89 18.09 -27.68
CA SER A 216 10.15 19.25 -26.81
C SER A 216 9.02 19.54 -25.81
N VAL A 217 7.76 19.30 -26.18
CA VAL A 217 6.62 19.39 -25.24
C VAL A 217 6.75 18.34 -24.13
N LEU A 218 6.99 17.08 -24.49
CA LEU A 218 7.16 16.00 -23.51
C LEU A 218 8.40 16.19 -22.62
N GLU A 219 9.50 16.67 -23.19
CA GLU A 219 10.70 17.01 -22.42
C GLU A 219 10.41 18.08 -21.38
N ASN A 220 9.59 19.08 -21.70
CA ASN A 220 9.17 20.10 -20.75
C ASN A 220 8.18 19.54 -19.70
N ASP A 221 7.18 18.78 -20.12
CA ASP A 221 6.14 18.20 -19.24
C ASP A 221 6.74 17.29 -18.16
N TYR A 222 7.75 16.50 -18.52
CA TYR A 222 8.42 15.57 -17.62
C TYR A 222 9.69 16.13 -16.96
N GLY A 223 10.07 17.37 -17.27
CA GLY A 223 11.28 17.99 -16.73
C GLY A 223 12.56 17.23 -17.11
N MET A 224 12.65 16.78 -18.37
CA MET A 224 13.78 16.00 -18.86
C MET A 224 15.06 16.84 -19.01
N GLU A 225 16.20 16.20 -18.77
CA GLU A 225 17.51 16.78 -19.03
C GLU A 225 18.14 16.08 -20.24
N ASN A 226 18.58 16.85 -21.25
CA ASN A 226 19.16 16.33 -22.49
C ASN A 226 18.27 15.28 -23.20
N GLY A 227 16.96 15.48 -23.19
CA GLY A 227 15.98 14.60 -23.84
C GLY A 227 15.67 13.30 -23.07
N GLN A 228 16.09 13.18 -21.81
CA GLN A 228 15.88 11.98 -21.00
C GLN A 228 15.35 12.27 -19.59
N LEU A 229 14.52 11.37 -19.09
CA LEU A 229 14.11 11.27 -17.69
C LEU A 229 14.78 10.04 -17.06
N HIS A 230 15.50 10.25 -15.95
CA HIS A 230 16.20 9.18 -15.23
C HIS A 230 15.51 8.96 -13.89
N ILE A 231 15.00 7.75 -13.66
CA ILE A 231 14.26 7.39 -12.45
C ILE A 231 14.99 6.25 -11.73
N ILE A 232 15.41 6.48 -10.48
CA ILE A 232 16.02 5.43 -9.64
C ILE A 232 14.91 4.66 -8.93
N ILE A 233 14.80 3.37 -9.20
CA ILE A 233 13.76 2.49 -8.65
C ILE A 233 14.33 1.13 -8.27
N ARG A 234 13.62 0.40 -7.42
CA ARG A 234 13.95 -1.00 -7.08
C ARG A 234 13.66 -1.89 -8.29
N ALA A 235 14.51 -2.88 -8.57
CA ALA A 235 14.34 -3.80 -9.70
C ALA A 235 12.97 -4.52 -9.67
N ALA A 236 12.51 -4.92 -8.47
CA ALA A 236 11.19 -5.50 -8.25
C ALA A 236 10.00 -4.62 -8.72
N LEU A 237 10.19 -3.30 -8.81
CA LEU A 237 9.11 -2.34 -9.09
C LEU A 237 9.10 -1.81 -10.53
N VAL A 238 10.10 -2.16 -11.35
CA VAL A 238 10.28 -1.63 -12.71
C VAL A 238 9.06 -1.85 -13.58
N LYS A 239 8.50 -3.07 -13.54
CA LYS A 239 7.34 -3.43 -14.34
C LYS A 239 6.13 -2.56 -13.98
N TYR A 240 5.91 -2.32 -12.69
CA TYR A 240 4.82 -1.46 -12.22
C TYR A 240 4.99 -0.01 -12.64
N THR A 241 6.21 0.54 -12.54
CA THR A 241 6.49 1.91 -12.99
C THR A 241 6.21 2.08 -14.49
N LEU A 242 6.62 1.11 -15.31
CA LEU A 242 6.33 1.14 -16.75
C LEU A 242 4.82 1.05 -17.03
N ASP A 243 4.10 0.19 -16.32
CA ASP A 243 2.65 0.03 -16.50
C ASP A 243 1.88 1.29 -16.07
N ASP A 244 2.30 1.97 -14.99
CA ASP A 244 1.70 3.23 -14.51
C ASP A 244 1.94 4.38 -15.49
N LEU A 245 3.11 4.41 -16.13
CA LEU A 245 3.43 5.36 -17.20
C LEU A 245 2.86 4.94 -18.57
N GLN A 246 2.13 3.82 -18.63
CA GLN A 246 1.56 3.23 -19.85
C GLN A 246 2.60 2.89 -20.94
N ILE A 247 3.86 2.70 -20.56
CA ILE A 247 4.96 2.40 -21.48
C ILE A 247 4.94 0.93 -21.85
N LYS A 248 4.53 0.65 -23.09
CA LYS A 248 4.62 -0.70 -23.66
C LYS A 248 6.06 -1.01 -24.08
N THR A 249 6.61 -2.12 -23.59
CA THR A 249 7.97 -2.56 -23.92
C THR A 249 8.03 -3.69 -24.96
N LYS A 250 7.00 -4.54 -25.04
CA LYS A 250 6.95 -5.68 -25.97
C LYS A 250 6.33 -5.33 -27.33
N MET A 251 5.27 -4.51 -27.32
CA MET A 251 4.57 -4.06 -28.52
C MET A 251 4.27 -2.57 -28.37
N LEU A 252 5.00 -1.75 -29.12
CA LEU A 252 4.76 -0.30 -29.13
C LEU A 252 3.38 -0.01 -29.70
N GLU A 253 2.71 1.01 -29.16
CA GLU A 253 1.47 1.50 -29.76
C GLU A 253 1.73 1.95 -31.21
N ALA A 254 0.78 1.66 -32.09
CA ALA A 254 0.87 2.08 -33.50
C ALA A 254 0.93 3.61 -33.62
N ASN A 255 0.20 4.31 -32.76
CA ASN A 255 0.22 5.76 -32.66
C ASN A 255 1.28 6.22 -31.62
N PRO A 256 2.38 6.89 -32.03
CA PRO A 256 3.39 7.38 -31.10
C PRO A 256 2.88 8.47 -30.14
N GLN A 257 1.79 9.16 -30.47
CA GLN A 257 1.17 10.13 -29.55
C GLN A 257 0.43 9.45 -28.39
N ALA A 258 0.02 8.19 -28.56
CA ALA A 258 -0.57 7.39 -27.50
C ALA A 258 0.52 6.76 -26.61
N GLN A 259 1.64 6.33 -27.20
CA GLN A 259 2.79 5.82 -26.47
C GLN A 259 3.49 6.92 -25.64
N GLN A 260 3.72 8.08 -26.25
CA GLN A 260 4.45 9.25 -25.75
C GLN A 260 5.91 9.01 -25.36
N LEU A 261 6.15 8.07 -24.44
CA LEU A 261 7.44 7.75 -23.86
C LEU A 261 7.89 6.33 -24.24
N VAL A 262 9.20 6.16 -24.39
CA VAL A 262 9.85 4.87 -24.60
C VAL A 262 10.92 4.63 -23.54
N CYS A 263 11.11 3.36 -23.17
CA CYS A 263 12.24 2.96 -22.33
C CYS A 263 13.49 2.80 -23.20
N VAL A 264 14.50 3.64 -22.97
CA VAL A 264 15.72 3.69 -23.77
C VAL A 264 16.65 2.54 -23.41
N ASN A 265 16.76 2.23 -22.13
CA ASN A 265 17.68 1.21 -21.62
C ASN A 265 17.00 -0.15 -21.39
N TYR A 266 16.04 -0.51 -22.25
CA TYR A 266 15.32 -1.79 -22.15
C TYR A 266 16.26 -3.00 -22.06
N ALA A 267 17.36 -2.99 -22.83
CA ALA A 267 18.35 -4.07 -22.82
C ALA A 267 18.99 -4.30 -21.45
N ASP A 268 19.16 -3.24 -20.65
CA ASP A 268 19.78 -3.28 -19.32
C ASP A 268 18.79 -3.75 -18.26
N ILE A 269 17.50 -3.46 -18.46
CA ILE A 269 16.45 -3.75 -17.48
C ILE A 269 15.65 -5.02 -17.78
N LYS A 270 15.78 -5.61 -18.97
CA LYS A 270 14.95 -6.76 -19.41
C LYS A 270 15.00 -7.94 -18.45
N GLN A 271 16.13 -8.16 -17.77
CA GLN A 271 16.32 -9.25 -16.80
C GLN A 271 15.46 -9.08 -15.53
N TRP A 272 14.97 -7.86 -15.27
CA TRP A 272 14.14 -7.52 -14.11
C TRP A 272 12.65 -7.47 -14.43
N LEU A 273 12.28 -7.61 -15.71
CA LEU A 273 10.89 -7.65 -16.13
C LEU A 273 10.42 -9.10 -16.02
N PHE A 274 9.50 -9.36 -15.08
CA PHE A 274 8.82 -10.65 -14.98
C PHE A 274 8.07 -10.94 -16.29
N ASP A 275 8.23 -12.14 -16.85
CA ASP A 275 7.48 -12.64 -18.01
C ASP A 275 6.11 -13.22 -17.62
#